data_AF-V9EPK9-F1
#
_entry.id   AF-V9EPK9-F1
#
_cell.length_a   1.000
_cell.length_b   1.000
_cell.length_c   1.000
_cell.angle_alpha   90.00
_cell.angle_beta   90.00
_cell.angle_gamma   90.00
#
_symmetry.space_group_name_H-M   'P 1'
#
loop_
_entity.id
_entity.type
_entity.pdbx_description
1 polymer ?
#
loop_
_entity_poly.entity_id
_entity_poly.type
_entity_poly.pdbx_seq_one_letter_code
_entity_poly.pdbx_strand_id
1 'polypeptide(L)'
;MEQEWRQVSRRRRGKPRNGASYPRFAASTASKVAANVGEEEVEPVPEISADKQTKIIGRVRAIADILRDSLLVQDALRVIAEHFELNTVKKSVDKDVEGVDTEEVTDHSPTLVGYGLGSFCASSNAVHQLGFLVALRESLESRLRKSNGDVLAVESSDTIQHCAEIFDPAMNKSDAVIAEHFQLKIILENEHGRRQVDSNTVFFMPHCGKTLYQNVLACNWGPAIKNLVIIGNSFSAYGDRVLGSKERDELLLVSVLPYVDEVPLPCGVAKHHEDFARYEAAFNDLSVLRFPSSSLHRALRDDNLLNEKMATVARTEKPK
;
A
#
# COMPACT_ATOMS: atom_id res chain seq x y z
N MET A 1 5.90 26.05 18.54
CA MET A 1 6.63 25.10 19.40
C MET A 1 7.39 24.15 18.49
N GLU A 2 8.69 24.36 18.33
CA GLU A 2 9.57 23.48 17.57
C GLU A 2 9.81 22.21 18.38
N GLN A 3 9.50 21.04 17.83
CA GLN A 3 9.76 19.76 18.48
C GLN A 3 11.00 19.10 17.86
N GLU A 4 11.96 18.80 18.74
CA GLU A 4 13.26 18.21 18.43
C GLU A 4 13.12 16.77 17.92
N TRP A 5 13.66 16.54 16.72
CA TRP A 5 13.89 15.21 16.18
C TRP A 5 15.11 14.60 16.87
N ARG A 6 14.92 13.58 17.72
CA ARG A 6 16.02 12.85 18.34
C ARG A 6 16.70 11.92 17.33
N GLN A 7 17.77 12.40 16.70
CA GLN A 7 18.71 11.60 15.93
C GLN A 7 19.66 10.83 16.86
N VAL A 8 19.79 9.51 16.67
CA VAL A 8 20.79 8.68 17.35
C VAL A 8 22.05 8.64 16.47
N SER A 9 23.18 9.11 16.99
CA SER A 9 24.46 9.16 16.27
C SER A 9 25.39 8.00 16.66
N ARG A 10 26.17 7.48 15.68
CA ARG A 10 27.17 6.41 15.85
C ARG A 10 28.60 6.93 16.01
N ARG A 11 29.42 6.15 16.73
CA ARG A 11 30.91 6.23 16.75
C ARG A 11 31.51 5.62 15.47
N ARG A 12 32.49 6.31 14.87
CA ARG A 12 33.23 5.90 13.68
C ARG A 12 34.16 4.70 13.92
N ARG A 13 34.28 3.81 12.92
CA ARG A 13 35.51 3.04 12.65
C ARG A 13 35.79 2.87 11.15
N GLY A 14 36.88 3.50 10.71
CA GLY A 14 37.89 3.00 9.76
C GLY A 14 37.54 2.65 8.32
N LYS A 15 37.94 3.51 7.37
CA LYS A 15 38.15 3.20 5.94
C LYS A 15 39.32 2.20 5.74
N PRO A 16 39.29 1.37 4.68
CA PRO A 16 40.51 0.99 3.97
C PRO A 16 40.58 1.57 2.54
N ARG A 17 41.81 1.61 2.02
CA ARG A 17 42.31 2.38 0.85
C ARG A 17 42.29 1.56 -0.45
N ASN A 18 42.30 2.29 -1.57
CA ASN A 18 42.38 1.87 -2.98
C ASN A 18 43.55 0.94 -3.34
N GLY A 19 43.34 0.12 -4.39
CA GLY A 19 44.38 -0.48 -5.24
C GLY A 19 43.77 -1.01 -6.55
N ALA A 20 44.37 -0.70 -7.70
CA ALA A 20 43.84 -0.90 -9.06
C ALA A 20 44.48 -2.08 -9.83
N SER A 21 43.75 -2.69 -10.77
CA SER A 21 44.20 -3.12 -12.14
C SER A 21 43.13 -3.96 -12.88
N TYR A 22 42.96 -3.72 -14.18
CA TYR A 22 42.04 -4.36 -15.17
C TYR A 22 42.74 -5.51 -15.95
N PRO A 23 42.13 -6.24 -16.93
CA PRO A 23 40.75 -6.74 -17.10
C PRO A 23 40.68 -8.24 -17.52
N ARG A 24 39.56 -8.95 -17.32
CA ARG A 24 39.16 -10.13 -18.14
C ARG A 24 37.64 -10.27 -18.25
N PHE A 25 37.17 -10.49 -19.47
CA PHE A 25 35.80 -10.89 -19.84
C PHE A 25 35.51 -12.32 -19.39
N ALA A 26 34.35 -12.56 -18.75
CA ALA A 26 33.46 -13.71 -18.99
C ALA A 26 32.25 -13.75 -18.02
N ALA A 27 31.10 -14.11 -18.61
CA ALA A 27 29.87 -14.67 -18.02
C ALA A 27 29.02 -13.80 -17.08
N SER A 28 27.86 -13.36 -17.60
CA SER A 28 26.76 -12.83 -16.81
C SER A 28 26.03 -13.97 -16.09
N THR A 29 26.29 -14.12 -14.80
CA THR A 29 25.42 -14.85 -13.88
C THR A 29 25.04 -13.90 -12.75
N ALA A 30 23.96 -13.14 -12.96
CA ALA A 30 23.32 -12.37 -11.89
C ALA A 30 22.14 -13.18 -11.35
N SER A 31 22.43 -14.27 -10.65
CA SER A 31 21.49 -14.87 -9.71
C SER A 31 21.68 -14.14 -8.38
N LYS A 32 21.00 -13.00 -8.19
CA LYS A 32 20.86 -12.40 -6.86
C LYS A 32 19.81 -13.20 -6.11
N VAL A 33 20.28 -14.17 -5.35
CA VAL A 33 19.54 -14.83 -4.28
C VAL A 33 18.93 -13.73 -3.41
N ALA A 34 17.61 -13.71 -3.33
CA ALA A 34 16.86 -12.81 -2.46
C ALA A 34 17.14 -13.20 -1.01
N ALA A 35 18.21 -12.65 -0.44
CA ALA A 35 18.47 -12.74 0.97
C ALA A 35 17.37 -12.00 1.73
N ASN A 36 16.85 -12.62 2.79
CA ASN A 36 15.99 -11.98 3.78
C ASN A 36 16.65 -10.69 4.26
N VAL A 37 16.12 -9.56 3.80
CA VAL A 37 16.48 -8.24 4.33
C VAL A 37 15.69 -8.11 5.62
N GLY A 38 16.32 -8.47 6.75
CA GLY A 38 15.91 -7.91 8.03
C GLY A 38 15.95 -6.39 7.94
N GLU A 39 15.09 -5.69 8.68
CA GLU A 39 14.95 -4.22 8.67
C GLU A 39 16.33 -3.54 8.56
N GLU A 40 16.74 -3.17 7.35
CA GLU A 40 17.98 -2.45 7.12
C GLU A 40 17.77 -1.06 7.72
N GLU A 41 18.64 -0.64 8.65
CA GLU A 41 18.69 0.76 9.10
C GLU A 41 18.86 1.65 7.86
N VAL A 42 17.77 2.24 7.38
CA VAL A 42 17.78 3.12 6.20
C VAL A 42 18.51 4.40 6.60
N GLU A 43 19.59 4.74 5.88
CA GLU A 43 20.26 6.02 6.08
C GLU A 43 19.26 7.17 5.88
N PRO A 44 19.25 8.19 6.76
CA PRO A 44 18.25 9.25 6.69
C PRO A 44 18.38 10.01 5.37
N VAL A 45 17.30 10.07 4.60
CA VAL A 45 17.24 10.81 3.34
C VAL A 45 17.36 12.31 3.65
N PRO A 46 18.30 13.04 3.03
CA PRO A 46 18.47 14.46 3.32
C PRO A 46 17.24 15.26 2.89
N GLU A 47 16.90 16.28 3.68
CA GLU A 47 15.87 17.26 3.31
C GLU A 47 16.26 18.00 2.03
N ILE A 48 15.27 18.43 1.26
CA ILE A 48 15.45 19.10 -0.02
C ILE A 48 14.88 20.52 0.00
N SER A 49 15.35 21.38 -0.90
CA SER A 49 14.85 22.74 -1.03
C SER A 49 13.37 22.78 -1.45
N ALA A 50 12.68 23.87 -1.12
CA ALA A 50 11.30 24.12 -1.54
C ALA A 50 11.13 24.02 -3.08
N ASP A 51 12.08 24.53 -3.86
CA ASP A 51 12.06 24.41 -5.32
C ASP A 51 12.06 22.95 -5.80
N LYS A 52 12.80 22.08 -5.12
CA LYS A 52 12.84 20.66 -5.45
C LYS A 52 11.56 19.95 -5.01
N GLN A 53 10.96 20.36 -3.88
CA GLN A 53 9.63 19.88 -3.44
C GLN A 53 8.57 20.23 -4.50
N THR A 54 8.53 21.48 -4.97
CA THR A 54 7.62 21.93 -6.04
C THR A 54 7.78 21.12 -7.33
N LYS A 55 9.02 20.80 -7.73
CA LYS A 55 9.28 19.95 -8.90
C LYS A 55 8.78 18.52 -8.70
N ILE A 56 8.93 17.94 -7.51
CA ILE A 56 8.40 16.60 -7.21
C ILE A 56 6.87 16.62 -7.23
N ILE A 57 6.25 17.63 -6.61
CA ILE A 57 4.80 17.83 -6.65
C ILE A 57 4.29 17.89 -8.09
N GLY A 58 4.92 18.70 -8.96
CA GLY A 58 4.55 18.77 -10.37
C GLY A 58 4.66 17.42 -11.10
N ARG A 59 5.69 16.63 -10.80
CA ARG A 59 5.86 15.28 -11.36
C ARG A 59 4.78 14.32 -10.87
N VAL A 60 4.49 14.30 -9.57
CA VAL A 60 3.44 13.46 -8.98
C VAL A 60 2.08 13.78 -9.63
N ARG A 61 1.77 15.07 -9.80
CA ARG A 61 0.53 15.51 -10.45
C ARG A 61 0.43 15.01 -11.90
N ALA A 62 1.49 15.20 -12.69
CA ALA A 62 1.53 14.73 -14.07
C ALA A 62 1.35 13.20 -14.17
N ILE A 63 1.98 12.43 -13.28
CA ILE A 63 1.83 10.97 -13.23
C ILE A 63 0.39 10.60 -12.83
N ALA A 64 -0.18 11.27 -11.82
CA ALA A 64 -1.56 11.03 -11.40
C ALA A 64 -2.55 11.30 -12.54
N ASP A 65 -2.36 12.38 -13.30
CA ASP A 65 -3.19 12.72 -14.45
C ASP A 65 -3.10 11.65 -15.56
N ILE A 66 -1.89 11.15 -15.85
CA ILE A 66 -1.68 10.04 -16.81
C ILE A 66 -2.39 8.76 -16.32
N LEU A 67 -2.25 8.45 -15.03
CA LEU A 67 -2.76 7.19 -14.47
C LEU A 67 -4.27 7.20 -14.25
N ARG A 68 -4.91 8.37 -14.07
CA ARG A 68 -6.35 8.50 -13.77
C ARG A 68 -7.25 7.67 -14.70
N ASP A 69 -6.99 7.73 -16.00
CA ASP A 69 -7.78 7.02 -17.01
C ASP A 69 -7.12 5.71 -17.50
N SER A 70 -6.01 5.32 -16.87
CA SER A 70 -5.30 4.08 -17.21
C SER A 70 -6.03 2.84 -16.69
N LEU A 71 -5.81 1.70 -17.36
CA LEU A 71 -6.28 0.40 -16.87
C LEU A 71 -5.74 0.07 -15.46
N LEU A 72 -4.56 0.57 -15.09
CA LEU A 72 -3.98 0.33 -13.77
C LEU A 72 -4.89 0.87 -12.66
N VAL A 73 -5.33 2.13 -12.75
CA VAL A 73 -6.23 2.73 -11.77
C VAL A 73 -7.65 2.20 -11.94
N GLN A 74 -8.14 2.03 -13.17
CA GLN A 74 -9.51 1.59 -13.42
C GLN A 74 -9.76 0.14 -12.99
N ASP A 75 -8.81 -0.78 -13.18
CA ASP A 75 -8.91 -2.15 -12.70
C ASP A 75 -8.86 -2.21 -11.18
N ALA A 76 -7.97 -1.44 -10.54
CA ALA A 76 -7.92 -1.33 -9.09
C ALA A 76 -9.24 -0.81 -8.50
N LEU A 77 -9.78 0.28 -9.07
CA LEU A 77 -11.07 0.84 -8.68
C LEU A 77 -12.21 -0.15 -8.84
N ARG A 78 -12.24 -0.90 -9.95
CA ARG A 78 -13.27 -1.92 -10.20
C ARG A 78 -13.25 -2.97 -9.10
N VAL A 79 -12.08 -3.55 -8.81
CA VAL A 79 -11.96 -4.61 -7.79
C VAL A 79 -12.31 -4.09 -6.39
N ILE A 80 -11.86 -2.88 -6.03
CA ILE A 80 -12.23 -2.23 -4.77
C ILE A 80 -13.74 -2.02 -4.67
N ALA A 81 -14.36 -1.47 -5.73
CA ALA A 81 -15.79 -1.17 -5.74
C ALA A 81 -16.65 -2.44 -5.68
N GLU A 82 -16.23 -3.52 -6.34
CA GLU A 82 -16.87 -4.82 -6.22
C GLU A 82 -16.73 -5.40 -4.82
N HIS A 83 -15.53 -5.37 -4.25
CA HIS A 83 -15.25 -5.99 -2.95
C HIS A 83 -15.97 -5.28 -1.80
N PHE A 84 -16.03 -3.95 -1.81
CA PHE A 84 -16.72 -3.16 -0.79
C PHE A 84 -18.16 -2.81 -1.16
N GLU A 85 -18.68 -3.34 -2.27
CA GLU A 85 -20.05 -3.09 -2.74
C GLU A 85 -20.37 -1.59 -2.89
N LEU A 86 -19.40 -0.77 -3.30
CA LEU A 86 -19.52 0.71 -3.33
C LEU A 86 -20.60 1.23 -4.30
N ASN A 87 -21.08 0.38 -5.22
CA ASN A 87 -22.14 0.73 -6.17
C ASN A 87 -23.54 0.27 -5.71
N THR A 88 -23.65 -0.46 -4.60
CA THR A 88 -24.96 -0.88 -4.09
C THR A 88 -25.55 0.25 -3.27
N VAL A 89 -26.46 1.03 -3.86
CA VAL A 89 -27.44 1.77 -3.07
C VAL A 89 -28.23 0.71 -2.32
N LYS A 90 -28.02 0.58 -1.00
CA LYS A 90 -28.93 -0.20 -0.16
C LYS A 90 -30.28 0.50 -0.22
N LYS A 91 -31.13 0.08 -1.15
CA LYS A 91 -32.57 0.28 -1.01
C LYS A 91 -32.99 -0.60 0.15
N SER A 92 -33.06 -0.02 1.35
CA SER A 92 -33.93 -0.52 2.40
C SER A 92 -35.35 -0.57 1.81
N VAL A 93 -35.75 -1.73 1.30
CA VAL A 93 -37.16 -2.05 1.12
C VAL A 93 -37.51 -2.97 2.27
N ASP A 94 -37.67 -2.39 3.45
CA ASP A 94 -38.56 -2.98 4.44
C ASP A 94 -39.87 -2.22 4.37
N LYS A 95 -40.83 -2.85 3.69
CA LYS A 95 -42.23 -2.57 3.95
C LYS A 95 -42.51 -3.07 5.37
N ASP A 96 -43.14 -2.19 6.15
CA ASP A 96 -43.98 -2.49 7.31
C ASP A 96 -43.27 -2.60 8.68
N VAL A 97 -42.72 -1.51 9.22
CA VAL A 97 -42.90 -1.12 10.65
C VAL A 97 -42.77 0.41 10.78
N GLU A 98 -43.79 1.08 11.34
CA GLU A 98 -43.65 2.46 11.83
C GLU A 98 -42.66 2.49 13.01
N GLY A 99 -41.42 2.85 12.73
CA GLY A 99 -40.39 3.18 13.70
C GLY A 99 -39.56 4.31 13.12
N VAL A 100 -39.07 5.23 13.95
CA VAL A 100 -38.20 6.32 13.51
C VAL A 100 -36.92 5.71 12.95
N ASP A 101 -36.83 5.61 11.62
CA ASP A 101 -35.62 5.23 10.92
C ASP A 101 -34.60 6.36 11.08
N THR A 102 -33.80 6.31 12.14
CA THR A 102 -32.46 6.87 12.07
C THR A 102 -31.68 6.01 11.09
N GLU A 103 -31.75 6.34 9.80
CA GLU A 103 -30.80 5.85 8.81
C GLU A 103 -29.41 6.34 9.26
N GLU A 104 -28.67 5.49 9.99
CA GLU A 104 -27.24 5.67 10.15
C GLU A 104 -26.64 5.64 8.75
N VAL A 105 -26.29 6.83 8.24
CA VAL A 105 -25.50 6.99 7.03
C VAL A 105 -24.11 6.41 7.35
N THR A 106 -23.96 5.10 7.24
CA THR A 106 -22.67 4.46 7.38
C THR A 106 -21.85 4.84 6.15
N ASP A 107 -20.91 5.77 6.34
CA ASP A 107 -19.92 6.12 5.32
C ASP A 107 -19.13 4.86 4.95
N HIS A 108 -19.47 4.29 3.79
CA HIS A 108 -18.81 3.10 3.26
C HIS A 108 -17.53 3.45 2.49
N SER A 109 -17.09 4.71 2.51
CA SER A 109 -15.88 5.12 1.83
C SER A 109 -14.66 4.38 2.40
N PRO A 110 -13.84 3.77 1.54
CA PRO A 110 -12.66 3.08 2.02
C PRO A 110 -11.59 4.09 2.44
N THR A 111 -10.97 3.85 3.59
CA THR A 111 -9.74 4.54 3.98
C THR A 111 -8.56 3.94 3.22
N LEU A 112 -7.70 4.77 2.62
CA LEU A 112 -6.45 4.34 2.01
C LEU A 112 -5.30 4.41 3.02
N VAL A 113 -4.50 3.35 3.09
CA VAL A 113 -3.31 3.30 3.96
C VAL A 113 -2.11 2.89 3.11
N GLY A 114 -1.19 3.82 2.91
CA GLY A 114 0.05 3.60 2.16
C GLY A 114 1.19 3.21 3.08
N TYR A 115 1.76 2.02 2.89
CA TYR A 115 3.01 1.64 3.55
C TYR A 115 4.11 1.34 2.55
N GLY A 116 5.37 1.53 2.94
CA GLY A 116 6.52 1.05 2.19
C GLY A 116 6.75 1.74 0.84
N LEU A 117 6.28 2.99 0.69
CA LEU A 117 6.44 3.77 -0.54
C LEU A 117 7.89 4.26 -0.75
N GLY A 118 8.68 4.33 0.31
CA GLY A 118 9.98 4.99 0.35
C GLY A 118 9.90 6.52 0.34
N SER A 119 11.06 7.18 0.24
CA SER A 119 11.14 8.65 0.15
C SER A 119 10.93 9.14 -1.29
N PHE A 120 10.03 10.11 -1.46
CA PHE A 120 9.79 10.83 -2.72
C PHE A 120 11.00 11.70 -3.10
N CYS A 121 11.84 12.06 -2.13
CA CYS A 121 13.05 12.85 -2.34
C CYS A 121 14.21 12.04 -2.95
N ALA A 122 14.20 10.72 -2.81
CA ALA A 122 15.30 9.82 -3.19
C ALA A 122 14.91 8.74 -4.21
N SER A 123 13.64 8.41 -4.35
CA SER A 123 13.18 7.29 -5.20
C SER A 123 12.23 7.77 -6.30
N SER A 124 12.58 7.50 -7.55
CA SER A 124 11.65 7.73 -8.67
C SER A 124 10.44 6.80 -8.58
N ASN A 125 10.60 5.59 -8.06
CA ASN A 125 9.49 4.65 -7.88
C ASN A 125 8.48 5.21 -6.87
N ALA A 126 8.97 5.74 -5.75
CA ALA A 126 8.13 6.37 -4.72
C ALA A 126 7.28 7.51 -5.30
N VAL A 127 7.86 8.32 -6.20
CA VAL A 127 7.14 9.41 -6.89
C VAL A 127 6.03 8.88 -7.81
N HIS A 128 6.27 7.77 -8.53
CA HIS A 128 5.23 7.16 -9.39
C HIS A 128 4.13 6.50 -8.55
N GLN A 129 4.51 5.77 -7.52
CA GLN A 129 3.59 5.12 -6.59
C GLN A 129 2.72 6.14 -5.85
N LEU A 130 3.29 7.28 -5.45
CA LEU A 130 2.53 8.41 -4.92
C LEU A 130 1.54 8.95 -5.96
N GLY A 131 1.96 9.08 -7.24
CA GLY A 131 1.06 9.48 -8.33
C GLY A 131 -0.13 8.52 -8.50
N PHE A 132 0.09 7.21 -8.39
CA PHE A 132 -0.98 6.21 -8.38
C PHE A 132 -1.92 6.41 -7.19
N LEU A 133 -1.37 6.56 -5.97
CA LEU A 133 -2.17 6.73 -4.75
C LEU A 133 -3.05 7.99 -4.82
N VAL A 134 -2.51 9.09 -5.36
CA VAL A 134 -3.25 10.33 -5.61
C VAL A 134 -4.38 10.10 -6.61
N ALA A 135 -4.10 9.49 -7.76
CA ALA A 135 -5.11 9.21 -8.79
C ALA A 135 -6.24 8.29 -8.26
N LEU A 136 -5.88 7.26 -7.49
CA LEU A 136 -6.82 6.34 -6.88
C LEU A 136 -7.74 7.05 -5.87
N ARG A 137 -7.16 7.86 -4.97
CA ARG A 137 -7.91 8.63 -3.97
C ARG A 137 -8.91 9.58 -4.62
N GLU A 138 -8.45 10.41 -5.56
CA GLU A 138 -9.30 11.37 -6.28
C GLU A 138 -10.45 10.67 -7.03
N SER A 139 -10.17 9.49 -7.58
CA SER A 139 -11.18 8.70 -8.29
C SER A 139 -12.22 8.08 -7.36
N LEU A 140 -11.82 7.61 -6.18
CA LEU A 140 -12.75 7.11 -5.15
C LEU A 140 -13.64 8.24 -4.63
N GLU A 141 -13.05 9.40 -4.32
CA GLU A 141 -13.78 10.59 -3.87
C GLU A 141 -14.78 11.07 -4.93
N SER A 142 -14.38 11.11 -6.21
CA SER A 142 -15.27 11.48 -7.32
C SER A 142 -16.45 10.51 -7.46
N ARG A 143 -16.23 9.20 -7.28
CA ARG A 143 -17.31 8.21 -7.32
C ARG A 143 -18.31 8.41 -6.18
N LEU A 144 -17.83 8.65 -4.97
CA LEU A 144 -18.67 8.87 -3.80
C LEU A 144 -19.54 10.13 -3.94
N ARG A 145 -18.97 11.23 -4.44
CA ARG A 145 -19.72 12.46 -4.73
C ARG A 145 -20.85 12.22 -5.74
N LYS A 146 -20.61 11.45 -6.79
CA LYS A 146 -21.64 11.10 -7.80
C LYS A 146 -22.75 10.21 -7.21
N SER A 147 -22.40 9.31 -6.29
CA SER A 147 -23.36 8.40 -5.66
C SER A 147 -24.30 9.10 -4.68
N ASN A 148 -23.81 10.11 -3.95
CA ASN A 148 -24.58 10.80 -2.92
C ASN A 148 -25.55 11.87 -3.49
N GLY A 149 -25.59 12.04 -4.82
CA GLY A 149 -26.29 13.15 -5.46
C GLY A 149 -25.63 14.49 -5.12
N ASP A 150 -25.81 15.51 -5.96
CA ASP A 150 -25.28 16.87 -5.78
C ASP A 150 -25.82 17.63 -4.52
N VAL A 151 -26.38 16.92 -3.54
CA VAL A 151 -27.14 17.49 -2.40
C VAL A 151 -26.25 17.99 -1.26
N LEU A 152 -24.94 17.71 -1.29
CA LEU A 152 -23.97 18.22 -0.30
C LEU A 152 -22.90 19.11 -0.94
N ALA A 153 -23.30 20.00 -1.85
CA ALA A 153 -22.56 21.25 -2.08
C ALA A 153 -22.89 22.24 -0.95
N VAL A 154 -22.63 21.85 0.31
CA VAL A 154 -22.53 22.80 1.41
C VAL A 154 -21.04 22.98 1.67
N GLU A 155 -20.58 24.17 1.28
CA GLU A 155 -19.28 24.75 1.57
C GLU A 155 -19.06 24.82 3.08
N SER A 156 -18.68 23.70 3.70
CA SER A 156 -18.05 23.68 5.03
C SER A 156 -16.56 23.44 4.79
N SER A 157 -15.86 24.51 4.48
CA SER A 157 -14.44 24.56 4.07
C SER A 157 -13.43 24.10 5.14
N ASP A 158 -13.84 23.55 6.28
CA ASP A 158 -12.96 23.40 7.46
C ASP A 158 -12.71 21.96 7.95
N THR A 159 -13.26 20.92 7.32
CA THR A 159 -12.86 19.53 7.61
C THR A 159 -12.46 18.80 6.35
N ILE A 160 -11.19 18.95 5.97
CA ILE A 160 -10.54 18.05 5.01
C ILE A 160 -10.57 16.64 5.62
N GLN A 161 -11.54 15.81 5.21
CA GLN A 161 -11.55 14.41 5.60
C GLN A 161 -10.44 13.70 4.81
N HIS A 162 -9.29 13.52 5.46
CA HIS A 162 -8.17 12.77 4.89
C HIS A 162 -8.56 11.30 4.74
N CYS A 163 -9.01 10.90 3.55
CA CYS A 163 -9.31 9.50 3.24
C CYS A 163 -8.06 8.67 2.91
N ALA A 164 -6.86 9.22 3.08
CA ALA A 164 -5.61 8.54 2.82
C ALA A 164 -4.51 8.91 3.82
N GLU A 165 -3.90 7.89 4.41
CA GLU A 165 -2.78 8.02 5.34
C GLU A 165 -1.55 7.26 4.83
N ILE A 166 -0.34 7.76 5.06
CA ILE A 166 0.89 7.10 4.61
C ILE A 166 1.98 7.07 5.69
N PHE A 167 2.82 6.04 5.61
CA PHE A 167 4.05 5.91 6.39
C PHE A 167 5.14 5.13 5.67
N ASP A 168 6.36 5.62 5.78
CA ASP A 168 7.56 4.86 5.48
C ASP A 168 8.72 5.40 6.33
N PRO A 169 9.55 4.53 6.95
CA PRO A 169 10.70 4.97 7.76
C PRO A 169 11.74 5.78 6.98
N ALA A 170 11.78 5.69 5.65
CA ALA A 170 12.66 6.48 4.79
C ALA A 170 12.13 7.91 4.56
N MET A 171 10.87 8.21 4.88
CA MET A 171 10.29 9.54 4.69
C MET A 171 10.88 10.57 5.64
N ASN A 172 11.08 11.78 5.14
CA ASN A 172 11.51 12.93 5.93
C ASN A 172 10.47 14.08 5.87
N LYS A 173 10.81 15.24 6.44
CA LYS A 173 9.92 16.41 6.44
C LYS A 173 9.56 16.92 5.04
N SER A 174 10.47 16.82 4.08
CA SER A 174 10.16 17.19 2.69
C SER A 174 9.14 16.25 2.07
N ASP A 175 9.22 14.94 2.39
CA ASP A 175 8.21 13.98 1.96
C ASP A 175 6.84 14.26 2.60
N ALA A 176 6.82 14.66 3.88
CA ALA A 176 5.59 15.09 4.56
C ALA A 176 4.95 16.31 3.89
N VAL A 177 5.73 17.35 3.56
CA VAL A 177 5.22 18.54 2.84
C VAL A 177 4.65 18.17 1.47
N ILE A 178 5.30 17.25 0.75
CA ILE A 178 4.80 16.75 -0.54
C ILE A 178 3.48 15.99 -0.33
N ALA A 179 3.39 15.11 0.67
CA ALA A 179 2.19 14.34 0.97
C ALA A 179 1.00 15.24 1.37
N GLU A 180 1.24 16.23 2.23
CA GLU A 180 0.25 17.21 2.66
C GLU A 180 -0.30 18.04 1.49
N HIS A 181 0.55 18.40 0.51
CA HIS A 181 0.09 19.07 -0.72
C HIS A 181 -0.98 18.25 -1.46
N PHE A 182 -0.87 16.92 -1.40
CA PHE A 182 -1.85 16.00 -1.96
C PHE A 182 -2.92 15.57 -0.94
N GLN A 183 -3.12 16.27 0.18
CA GLN A 183 -4.13 15.94 1.21
C GLN A 183 -3.97 14.52 1.80
N LEU A 184 -2.75 13.98 1.80
CA LEU A 184 -2.42 12.73 2.47
C LEU A 184 -1.94 13.02 3.89
N LYS A 185 -2.46 12.28 4.87
CA LYS A 185 -2.03 12.41 6.26
C LYS A 185 -0.82 11.53 6.53
N ILE A 186 0.14 12.05 7.30
CA ILE A 186 1.28 11.26 7.76
C ILE A 186 0.90 10.52 9.04
N ILE A 187 1.14 9.21 9.06
CA ILE A 187 1.07 8.42 10.29
C ILE A 187 2.35 8.71 11.07
N LEU A 188 2.22 9.09 12.33
CA LEU A 188 3.36 9.58 13.11
C LEU A 188 4.20 8.46 13.75
N GLU A 189 3.60 7.28 13.90
CA GLU A 189 4.23 6.12 14.52
C GLU A 189 4.43 5.01 13.50
N ASN A 190 5.56 4.30 13.60
CA ASN A 190 5.73 3.08 12.83
C ASN A 190 4.78 2.00 13.36
N GLU A 191 3.73 1.71 12.59
CA GLU A 191 2.76 0.67 12.93
C GLU A 191 3.29 -0.73 12.59
N HIS A 192 4.41 -0.84 11.88
CA HIS A 192 4.98 -2.09 11.37
C HIS A 192 3.95 -2.94 10.60
N GLY A 193 2.98 -2.30 9.93
CA GLY A 193 1.90 -2.99 9.22
C GLY A 193 0.91 -3.71 10.13
N ARG A 194 0.86 -3.40 11.44
CA ARG A 194 -0.04 -4.05 12.41
C ARG A 194 -1.36 -3.32 12.63
N ARG A 195 -1.72 -2.40 11.74
CA ARG A 195 -3.00 -1.66 11.82
C ARG A 195 -4.18 -2.65 11.69
N GLN A 196 -5.06 -2.61 12.69
CA GLN A 196 -6.31 -3.35 12.64
C GLN A 196 -7.37 -2.54 11.90
N VAL A 197 -8.19 -3.20 11.09
CA VAL A 197 -9.27 -2.57 10.32
C VAL A 197 -10.60 -2.76 11.04
N ASP A 198 -11.33 -1.67 11.21
CA ASP A 198 -12.71 -1.62 11.71
C ASP A 198 -13.72 -1.32 10.59
N SER A 199 -13.24 -0.78 9.48
CA SER A 199 -14.00 -0.27 8.34
C SER A 199 -13.29 -0.60 7.03
N ASN A 200 -13.95 -0.36 5.90
CA ASN A 200 -13.39 -0.60 4.58
C ASN A 200 -12.04 0.09 4.44
N THR A 201 -10.98 -0.68 4.21
CA THR A 201 -9.60 -0.18 4.18
C THR A 201 -8.86 -0.76 2.99
N VAL A 202 -8.22 0.09 2.19
CA VAL A 202 -7.30 -0.34 1.14
C VAL A 202 -5.87 -0.10 1.60
N PHE A 203 -5.09 -1.15 1.75
CA PHE A 203 -3.66 -1.05 1.96
C PHE A 203 -2.94 -0.92 0.61
N PHE A 204 -2.30 0.21 0.34
CA PHE A 204 -1.44 0.40 -0.82
C PHE A 204 0.02 0.17 -0.42
N MET A 205 0.59 -0.93 -0.89
CA MET A 205 1.85 -1.47 -0.40
C MET A 205 2.72 -1.94 -1.56
N PRO A 206 3.06 -1.12 -2.57
CA PRO A 206 3.88 -1.57 -3.70
C PRO A 206 5.32 -1.86 -3.24
N HIS A 207 5.92 -2.95 -3.72
CA HIS A 207 7.30 -3.37 -3.42
C HIS A 207 7.66 -3.46 -1.93
N CYS A 208 6.65 -3.62 -1.07
CA CYS A 208 6.86 -3.73 0.36
C CYS A 208 7.61 -5.01 0.75
N GLY A 209 8.30 -4.95 1.89
CA GLY A 209 8.92 -6.12 2.50
C GLY A 209 7.87 -7.15 2.93
N LYS A 210 8.21 -8.44 2.80
CA LYS A 210 7.31 -9.58 3.12
C LYS A 210 6.69 -9.44 4.51
N THR A 211 7.49 -9.06 5.52
CA THR A 211 7.07 -8.90 6.91
C THR A 211 5.88 -7.95 7.06
N LEU A 212 5.83 -6.88 6.27
CA LEU A 212 4.77 -5.88 6.35
C LEU A 212 3.43 -6.45 5.91
N TYR A 213 3.40 -7.21 4.82
CA TYR A 213 2.20 -7.96 4.40
C TYR A 213 1.80 -9.01 5.44
N GLN A 214 2.76 -9.76 5.98
CA GLN A 214 2.47 -10.78 6.99
C GLN A 214 1.81 -10.18 8.24
N ASN A 215 2.28 -9.00 8.67
CA ASN A 215 1.69 -8.30 9.80
C ASN A 215 0.28 -7.80 9.48
N VAL A 216 0.04 -7.21 8.30
CA VAL A 216 -1.30 -6.76 7.87
C VAL A 216 -2.27 -7.94 7.86
N LEU A 217 -1.86 -9.07 7.27
CA LEU A 217 -2.68 -10.28 7.22
C LEU A 217 -2.95 -10.82 8.63
N ALA A 218 -1.91 -11.00 9.43
CA ALA A 218 -2.03 -11.62 10.75
C ALA A 218 -2.89 -10.79 11.73
N CYS A 219 -2.71 -9.46 11.75
CA CYS A 219 -3.46 -8.57 12.63
C CYS A 219 -4.95 -8.45 12.26
N ASN A 220 -5.31 -8.81 11.03
CA ASN A 220 -6.67 -8.73 10.52
C ASN A 220 -7.28 -10.10 10.19
N TRP A 221 -6.56 -11.20 10.44
CA TRP A 221 -7.01 -12.55 10.12
C TRP A 221 -8.24 -12.93 10.94
N GLY A 222 -9.30 -13.36 10.26
CA GLY A 222 -10.62 -13.57 10.85
C GLY A 222 -11.67 -12.68 10.20
N PRO A 223 -12.79 -12.39 10.88
CA PRO A 223 -13.90 -11.64 10.29
C PRO A 223 -13.54 -10.25 9.76
N ALA A 224 -12.49 -9.62 10.30
CA ALA A 224 -12.05 -8.27 9.90
C ALA A 224 -11.43 -8.22 8.49
N ILE A 225 -10.87 -9.33 7.99
CA ILE A 225 -10.19 -9.36 6.69
C ILE A 225 -11.13 -9.09 5.51
N LYS A 226 -12.45 -9.25 5.68
CA LYS A 226 -13.44 -8.86 4.66
C LYS A 226 -13.46 -7.34 4.44
N ASN A 227 -13.05 -6.56 5.45
CA ASN A 227 -13.01 -5.10 5.39
C ASN A 227 -11.69 -4.59 4.79
N LEU A 228 -10.81 -5.45 4.29
CA LEU A 228 -9.57 -5.02 3.66
C LEU A 228 -9.41 -5.48 2.22
N VAL A 229 -8.74 -4.63 1.43
CA VAL A 229 -8.16 -4.92 0.12
C VAL A 229 -6.69 -4.53 0.18
N ILE A 230 -5.81 -5.31 -0.44
CA ILE A 230 -4.39 -4.96 -0.57
C ILE A 230 -4.12 -4.66 -2.04
N ILE A 231 -3.54 -3.51 -2.35
CA ILE A 231 -2.88 -3.26 -3.64
C ILE A 231 -1.40 -3.36 -3.37
N GLY A 232 -0.76 -4.45 -3.79
CA GLY A 232 0.62 -4.75 -3.44
C GLY A 232 1.24 -5.77 -4.37
N ASN A 233 2.37 -6.32 -3.96
CA ASN A 233 3.09 -7.33 -4.71
C ASN A 233 2.24 -8.59 -4.89
N SER A 234 2.43 -9.24 -6.03
CA SER A 234 1.87 -10.56 -6.28
C SER A 234 2.33 -11.56 -5.22
N PHE A 235 1.37 -12.16 -4.50
CA PHE A 235 1.70 -13.25 -3.57
C PHE A 235 2.07 -14.52 -4.33
N SER A 236 1.45 -14.72 -5.50
CA SER A 236 1.78 -15.81 -6.41
C SER A 236 3.25 -15.75 -6.84
N ALA A 237 3.77 -14.56 -7.15
CA ALA A 237 5.18 -14.37 -7.49
C ALA A 237 6.14 -14.71 -6.34
N TYR A 238 5.76 -14.52 -5.07
CA TYR A 238 6.56 -15.02 -3.95
C TYR A 238 6.58 -16.55 -3.90
N GLY A 239 5.44 -17.21 -4.19
CA GLY A 239 5.37 -18.67 -4.28
C GLY A 239 6.30 -19.24 -5.35
N ASP A 240 6.37 -18.60 -6.51
CA ASP A 240 7.20 -19.04 -7.64
C ASP A 240 8.71 -18.81 -7.42
N ARG A 241 9.07 -17.75 -6.70
CA ARG A 241 10.47 -17.36 -6.45
C ARG A 241 11.12 -18.16 -5.31
N VAL A 242 10.34 -18.74 -4.40
CA VAL A 242 10.88 -19.52 -3.28
C VAL A 242 11.26 -20.92 -3.73
N LEU A 243 12.56 -21.20 -3.81
CA LEU A 243 13.11 -22.45 -4.34
C LEU A 243 13.11 -23.61 -3.31
N GLY A 244 12.99 -23.31 -2.01
CA GLY A 244 13.01 -24.30 -0.93
C GLY A 244 11.62 -24.57 -0.35
N SER A 245 11.21 -25.85 -0.28
CA SER A 245 9.88 -26.22 0.25
C SER A 245 9.63 -25.72 1.67
N LYS A 246 10.63 -25.78 2.56
CA LYS A 246 10.50 -25.30 3.94
C LYS A 246 10.24 -23.79 4.05
N GLU A 247 10.98 -22.98 3.30
CA GLU A 247 10.80 -21.53 3.29
C GLU A 247 9.42 -21.17 2.69
N ARG A 248 8.98 -21.95 1.70
CA ARG A 248 7.65 -21.79 1.09
C ARG A 248 6.54 -22.08 2.08
N ASP A 249 6.69 -23.15 2.87
CA ASP A 249 5.72 -23.56 3.88
C ASP A 249 5.65 -22.58 5.05
N GLU A 250 6.76 -21.89 5.38
CA GLU A 250 6.81 -20.91 6.47
C GLU A 250 6.24 -19.53 6.06
N LEU A 251 6.26 -19.20 4.77
CA LEU A 251 5.82 -17.88 4.29
C LEU A 251 4.29 -17.79 4.28
N LEU A 252 3.73 -16.92 5.14
CA LEU A 252 2.28 -16.72 5.22
C LEU A 252 1.68 -16.28 3.88
N LEU A 253 2.43 -15.50 3.09
CA LEU A 253 1.98 -15.01 1.78
C LEU A 253 1.67 -16.15 0.81
N VAL A 254 2.40 -17.27 0.91
CA VAL A 254 2.14 -18.46 0.10
C VAL A 254 1.01 -19.28 0.70
N SER A 255 0.97 -19.38 2.04
CA SER A 255 -0.05 -20.16 2.75
C SER A 255 -1.46 -19.62 2.52
N VAL A 256 -1.63 -18.31 2.30
CA VAL A 256 -2.94 -17.70 2.02
C VAL A 256 -3.42 -17.83 0.57
N LEU A 257 -2.55 -18.20 -0.39
CA LEU A 257 -2.90 -18.23 -1.81
C LEU A 257 -4.17 -19.02 -2.15
N PRO A 258 -4.47 -20.18 -1.53
CA PRO A 258 -5.72 -20.90 -1.79
C PRO A 258 -6.99 -20.13 -1.40
N TYR A 259 -6.86 -19.05 -0.62
CA TYR A 259 -7.95 -18.28 -0.02
C TYR A 259 -8.01 -16.82 -0.48
N VAL A 260 -7.05 -16.41 -1.30
CA VAL A 260 -6.95 -15.05 -1.87
C VAL A 260 -7.47 -15.08 -3.30
N ASP A 261 -8.24 -14.06 -3.68
CA ASP A 261 -8.46 -13.71 -5.07
C ASP A 261 -7.47 -12.61 -5.44
N GLU A 262 -6.54 -12.93 -6.35
CA GLU A 262 -5.45 -12.07 -6.77
C GLU A 262 -5.69 -11.61 -8.22
N VAL A 263 -5.86 -10.30 -8.41
CA VAL A 263 -6.09 -9.68 -9.72
C VAL A 263 -4.86 -8.88 -10.11
N PRO A 264 -4.05 -9.36 -11.08
CA PRO A 264 -2.88 -8.62 -11.57
C PRO A 264 -3.27 -7.27 -12.17
N LEU A 265 -2.49 -6.24 -11.87
CA LEU A 265 -2.67 -4.90 -12.43
C LEU A 265 -1.67 -4.65 -13.58
N PRO A 266 -2.08 -3.94 -14.64
CA PRO A 266 -1.17 -3.56 -15.72
C PRO A 266 -0.22 -2.42 -15.31
N CYS A 267 0.82 -2.17 -16.11
CA CYS A 267 1.83 -1.12 -15.89
C CYS A 267 1.27 0.34 -15.85
N GLY A 268 0.04 0.55 -16.31
CA GLY A 268 -0.62 1.86 -16.35
C GLY A 268 -0.35 2.67 -17.62
N VAL A 269 0.75 2.41 -18.33
CA VAL A 269 1.04 3.03 -19.63
C VAL A 269 1.36 1.98 -20.69
N ALA A 270 1.17 2.33 -21.97
CA ALA A 270 1.50 1.45 -23.09
C ALA A 270 3.01 1.27 -23.24
N LYS A 271 3.45 0.14 -23.80
CA LYS A 271 4.88 -0.19 -24.01
C LYS A 271 5.68 0.83 -24.83
N HIS A 272 5.01 1.62 -25.66
CA HIS A 272 5.62 2.65 -26.50
C HIS A 272 5.64 4.03 -25.84
N HIS A 273 5.15 4.16 -24.60
CA HIS A 273 5.25 5.39 -23.83
C HIS A 273 6.72 5.71 -23.54
N GLU A 274 7.13 6.97 -23.69
CA GLU A 274 8.54 7.40 -23.55
C GLU A 274 9.13 7.02 -22.18
N ASP A 275 8.32 7.10 -21.13
CA ASP A 275 8.69 6.75 -19.76
C ASP A 275 8.32 5.33 -19.33
N PHE A 276 7.95 4.42 -20.25
CA PHE A 276 7.47 3.08 -19.91
C PHE A 276 8.32 2.35 -18.86
N ALA A 277 9.66 2.41 -18.98
CA ALA A 277 10.56 1.75 -18.04
C ALA A 277 10.42 2.25 -16.59
N ARG A 278 10.05 3.51 -16.37
CA ARG A 278 9.84 4.08 -15.02
C ARG A 278 8.52 3.63 -14.41
N TYR A 279 7.47 3.55 -15.22
CA TYR A 279 6.17 2.99 -14.81
C TYR A 279 6.32 1.50 -14.52
N GLU A 280 6.99 0.75 -15.40
CA GLU A 280 7.25 -0.67 -15.21
C GLU A 280 8.06 -0.92 -13.95
N ALA A 281 9.11 -0.15 -13.68
CA ALA A 281 9.89 -0.29 -12.46
C ALA A 281 9.13 0.06 -11.17
N ALA A 282 8.04 0.85 -11.26
CA ALA A 282 7.24 1.26 -10.11
C ALA A 282 6.04 0.35 -9.83
N PHE A 283 5.54 -0.33 -10.88
CA PHE A 283 4.27 -1.06 -10.87
C PHE A 283 4.38 -2.49 -11.38
N ASN A 284 5.58 -2.99 -11.72
CA ASN A 284 5.74 -4.40 -12.02
C ASN A 284 5.32 -5.24 -10.81
N ASP A 285 4.78 -6.43 -11.06
CA ASP A 285 4.39 -7.34 -9.98
C ASP A 285 3.24 -6.82 -9.09
N LEU A 286 2.53 -5.75 -9.48
CA LEU A 286 1.45 -5.18 -8.69
C LEU A 286 0.12 -5.91 -8.94
N SER A 287 -0.60 -6.22 -7.88
CA SER A 287 -1.89 -6.91 -7.91
C SER A 287 -2.84 -6.33 -6.86
N VAL A 288 -4.14 -6.49 -7.09
CA VAL A 288 -5.17 -6.32 -6.06
C VAL A 288 -5.43 -7.68 -5.43
N LEU A 289 -5.28 -7.78 -4.11
CA LEU A 289 -5.56 -8.98 -3.33
C LEU A 289 -6.81 -8.72 -2.49
N ARG A 290 -7.82 -9.58 -2.67
CA ARG A 290 -9.05 -9.57 -1.88
C ARG A 290 -9.34 -10.94 -1.29
N PHE A 291 -10.13 -10.95 -0.23
CA PHE A 291 -10.47 -12.17 0.53
C PHE A 291 -11.97 -12.43 0.43
N PRO A 292 -12.43 -13.22 -0.56
CA PRO A 292 -13.85 -13.56 -0.67
C PRO A 292 -14.34 -14.28 0.58
N SER A 293 -15.54 -13.93 1.06
CA SER A 293 -16.11 -14.49 2.29
C SER A 293 -16.13 -16.03 2.28
N SER A 294 -16.49 -16.66 1.16
CA SER A 294 -16.48 -18.13 1.01
C SER A 294 -15.09 -18.75 1.22
N SER A 295 -14.04 -18.11 0.69
CA SER A 295 -12.66 -18.54 0.83
C SER A 295 -12.18 -18.39 2.27
N LEU A 296 -12.51 -17.26 2.91
CA LEU A 296 -12.18 -17.02 4.31
C LEU A 296 -12.85 -18.02 5.25
N HIS A 297 -14.15 -18.28 5.09
CA HIS A 297 -14.87 -19.25 5.92
C HIS A 297 -14.23 -20.64 5.84
N ARG A 298 -13.80 -21.04 4.64
CA ARG A 298 -13.07 -22.29 4.42
C ARG A 298 -11.70 -22.27 5.13
N ALA A 299 -10.94 -21.18 5.02
CA ALA A 299 -9.64 -21.06 5.70
C ALA A 299 -9.77 -21.17 7.23
N LEU A 300 -10.71 -20.43 7.81
CA LEU A 300 -10.94 -20.42 9.26
C LEU A 300 -11.46 -21.76 9.81
N ARG A 301 -12.20 -22.52 9.00
CA ARG A 301 -12.74 -23.83 9.39
C ARG A 301 -11.75 -24.98 9.18
N ASP A 302 -11.05 -24.97 8.05
CA ASP A 302 -10.37 -26.17 7.55
C ASP A 302 -8.83 -26.10 7.69
N ASP A 303 -8.22 -24.91 7.81
CA ASP A 303 -6.76 -24.73 7.84
C ASP A 303 -6.24 -24.31 9.22
N ASN A 304 -6.22 -25.26 10.15
CA ASN A 304 -5.75 -25.04 11.52
C ASN A 304 -4.29 -24.54 11.58
N LEU A 305 -3.43 -25.00 10.66
CA LEU A 305 -2.02 -24.62 10.65
C LEU A 305 -1.86 -23.15 10.25
N LEU A 306 -2.56 -22.71 9.19
CA LEU A 306 -2.57 -21.30 8.80
C LEU A 306 -3.10 -20.42 9.92
N ASN A 307 -4.21 -20.82 10.55
CA ASN A 307 -4.82 -20.08 11.67
C ASN A 307 -3.86 -19.95 12.86
N GLU A 308 -3.13 -21.01 13.21
CA GLU A 308 -2.13 -20.98 14.29
C GLU A 308 -0.94 -20.07 13.94
N LYS A 309 -0.44 -20.12 12.71
CA LYS A 309 0.65 -19.25 12.23
C LYS A 309 0.23 -17.78 12.24
N MET A 310 -0.96 -17.46 11.74
CA MET A 310 -1.52 -16.11 11.76
C MET A 310 -1.62 -15.59 13.20
N ALA A 311 -2.18 -16.39 14.12
CA ALA A 311 -2.31 -16.00 15.52
C ALA A 311 -0.95 -15.80 16.21
N THR A 312 0.07 -16.57 15.82
CA THR A 312 1.44 -16.43 16.34
C THR A 312 2.09 -15.13 15.88
N VAL A 313 1.98 -14.79 14.59
CA VAL A 313 2.50 -13.51 14.07
C VAL A 313 1.74 -12.32 14.67
N ALA A 314 0.42 -12.43 14.85
CA ALA A 314 -0.41 -11.40 15.47
C ALA A 314 0.00 -11.10 16.92
N ARG A 315 0.34 -12.12 17.71
CA ARG A 315 0.77 -11.99 19.12
C ARG A 315 2.22 -11.54 19.30
N THR A 316 3.04 -11.62 18.25
CA THR A 316 4.44 -11.20 18.34
C THR A 316 4.48 -9.68 18.56
N GLU A 317 5.19 -9.22 19.60
CA GLU A 317 5.27 -7.79 19.94
C GLU A 317 5.87 -6.95 18.80
N LYS A 318 5.57 -5.64 18.78
CA LYS A 318 6.22 -4.70 17.86
C LYS A 318 7.75 -4.78 18.05
N PRO A 319 8.56 -4.80 16.97
CA PRO A 319 9.99 -4.57 17.09
C PRO A 319 10.23 -3.30 17.92
N LYS A 320 11.16 -3.34 18.85
CA LYS A 320 11.54 -2.19 19.69
C LYS A 320 12.39 -1.20 18.92
#